data_AF-A0A3C0Y8H3-F1
#
_entry.id   AF-A0A3C0Y8H3-F1
#
_cell.length_a   1.000
_cell.length_b   1.000
_cell.length_c   1.000
_cell.angle_alpha   90.00
_cell.angle_beta   90.00
_cell.angle_gamma   90.00
#
_symmetry.space_group_name_H-M   'P 1'
#
loop_
_entity.id
_entity.type
_entity.pdbx_description
1 polymer ?
#
loop_
_entity_poly.entity_id
_entity_poly.type
_entity_poly.pdbx_seq_one_letter_code
_entity_poly.pdbx_strand_id
1 'polypeptide(L)'
;DDVRNVAQYVLSLSGSPHDSVRAALGKAKFVACAACHGADGKGNQTIGSANLTDDIWLHGWGENAIVAMINNGKVNQMPAQESKLTESQIHVLASYVWSLSNKAGATALK
;
A
#
# COMPACT_ATOMS: atom_id res chain seq x y z
N ASP A 1 -14.67 -3.55 -18.13
CA ASP A 1 -15.43 -4.05 -16.96
C ASP A 1 -14.61 -4.87 -15.98
N ASP A 2 -13.78 -5.82 -16.42
CA ASP A 2 -12.96 -6.64 -15.50
C ASP A 2 -12.11 -5.82 -14.52
N VAL A 3 -11.46 -4.74 -14.97
CA VAL A 3 -10.66 -3.85 -14.11
C VAL A 3 -11.51 -3.21 -13.01
N ARG A 4 -12.75 -2.80 -13.31
CA ARG A 4 -13.67 -2.25 -12.32
C ARG A 4 -14.12 -3.32 -11.33
N ASN A 5 -14.36 -4.54 -11.79
CA ASN A 5 -14.72 -5.66 -10.91
C ASN A 5 -13.59 -5.98 -9.92
N VAL A 6 -12.35 -6.03 -10.40
CA VAL A 6 -11.17 -6.20 -9.52
C VAL A 6 -11.00 -5.01 -8.58
N ALA A 7 -11.21 -3.78 -9.05
CA ALA A 7 -11.15 -2.60 -8.19
C ALA A 7 -12.17 -2.68 -7.03
N GLN A 8 -13.39 -3.13 -7.30
CA GLN A 8 -14.41 -3.36 -6.27
C GLN A 8 -14.03 -4.50 -5.32
N TYR A 9 -13.40 -5.57 -5.82
CA TYR A 9 -12.86 -6.61 -4.95
C TYR A 9 -11.75 -6.08 -4.04
N VAL A 10 -10.83 -5.27 -4.57
CA VAL A 10 -9.77 -4.63 -3.77
C VAL A 10 -10.34 -3.71 -2.69
N LEU A 11 -11.39 -2.94 -2.99
CA LEU A 11 -12.10 -2.16 -1.98
C LEU A 11 -12.70 -3.05 -0.88
N SER A 12 -13.23 -4.23 -1.25
CA SER A 12 -13.76 -5.18 -0.27
C SER A 12 -12.69 -5.76 0.68
N LEU A 13 -11.43 -5.84 0.26
CA LEU A 13 -10.32 -6.36 1.09
C LEU A 13 -9.98 -5.45 2.28
N SER A 14 -10.10 -4.13 2.10
CA SER A 14 -9.92 -3.14 3.18
C SER A 14 -11.20 -2.87 3.98
N GLY A 15 -12.32 -3.54 3.64
CA GLY A 15 -13.62 -3.22 4.22
C GLY A 15 -14.21 -1.88 3.75
N SER A 16 -13.64 -1.27 2.71
CA SER A 16 -14.17 -0.03 2.12
C SER A 16 -15.55 -0.26 1.47
N PRO A 17 -16.41 0.77 1.38
CA PRO A 17 -17.63 0.72 0.58
C PRO A 17 -17.37 0.23 -0.85
N HIS A 18 -18.13 -0.78 -1.28
CA HIS A 18 -17.97 -1.44 -2.57
C HIS A 18 -19.28 -2.03 -3.09
N ASP A 19 -19.31 -2.31 -4.39
CA ASP A 19 -20.36 -3.08 -5.05
C ASP A 19 -20.06 -4.58 -4.87
N SER A 20 -20.89 -5.27 -4.09
CA SER A 20 -20.71 -6.68 -3.72
C SER A 20 -20.80 -7.63 -4.92
N VAL A 21 -21.63 -7.32 -5.92
CA VAL A 21 -21.76 -8.14 -7.13
C VAL A 21 -20.49 -8.04 -7.95
N ARG A 22 -19.97 -6.82 -8.13
CA ARG A 22 -18.71 -6.60 -8.84
C ARG A 22 -17.52 -7.18 -8.10
N ALA A 23 -17.48 -7.06 -6.78
CA ALA A 23 -16.43 -7.66 -5.95
C ALA A 23 -16.41 -9.18 -6.08
N ALA A 24 -17.57 -9.84 -6.09
CA ALA A 24 -17.66 -11.28 -6.31
C ALA A 24 -17.11 -11.71 -7.69
N LEU A 25 -17.43 -10.95 -8.74
CA LEU A 25 -16.88 -11.17 -10.09
C LEU A 25 -15.38 -10.88 -10.17
N GLY A 26 -14.90 -9.87 -9.42
CA GLY A 26 -13.50 -9.47 -9.36
C GLY A 26 -12.61 -10.47 -8.64
N LYS A 27 -13.14 -11.22 -7.66
CA LYS A 27 -12.39 -12.19 -6.88
C LYS A 27 -11.68 -13.24 -7.73
N ALA A 28 -12.35 -13.78 -8.75
CA ALA A 28 -11.76 -14.78 -9.64
C ALA A 28 -10.61 -14.19 -10.50
N LYS A 29 -10.68 -12.89 -10.81
CA LYS A 29 -9.68 -12.18 -11.62
C LYS A 29 -8.47 -11.73 -10.77
N PHE A 30 -8.63 -11.61 -9.46
CA PHE A 30 -7.57 -11.21 -8.53
C PHE A 30 -6.39 -12.20 -8.49
N VAL A 31 -6.53 -13.41 -9.02
CA VAL A 31 -5.44 -14.40 -9.10
C VAL A 31 -4.17 -13.83 -9.76
N ALA A 32 -4.32 -12.98 -10.79
CA ALA A 32 -3.20 -12.31 -11.41
C ALA A 32 -2.52 -11.28 -10.49
N CYS A 33 -3.30 -10.62 -9.63
CA CYS A 33 -2.82 -9.64 -8.66
C CYS A 33 -2.15 -10.32 -7.45
N ALA A 34 -2.65 -11.49 -7.06
CA ALA A 34 -2.18 -12.27 -5.93
C ALA A 34 -0.72 -12.72 -6.06
N ALA A 35 -0.18 -12.81 -7.28
CA ALA A 35 1.22 -13.11 -7.53
C ALA A 35 2.18 -12.13 -6.83
N CYS A 36 1.79 -10.85 -6.72
CA CYS A 36 2.56 -9.83 -6.03
C CYS A 36 1.95 -9.42 -4.69
N HIS A 37 0.62 -9.30 -4.63
CA HIS A 37 -0.11 -8.82 -3.45
C HIS A 37 -0.47 -9.92 -2.45
N GLY A 38 -0.14 -11.18 -2.73
CA GLY A 38 -0.55 -12.33 -1.92
C GLY A 38 -2.01 -12.72 -2.14
N ALA A 39 -2.35 -13.96 -1.77
CA ALA A 39 -3.72 -14.47 -1.93
C ALA A 39 -4.73 -13.78 -1.01
N ASP A 40 -4.27 -13.29 0.14
CA ASP A 40 -5.06 -12.51 1.10
C ASP A 40 -4.94 -10.99 0.88
N GLY A 41 -4.18 -10.54 -0.13
CA GLY A 41 -4.02 -9.12 -0.45
C GLY A 41 -3.10 -8.34 0.49
N LYS A 42 -2.35 -9.00 1.39
CA LYS A 42 -1.48 -8.32 2.37
C LYS A 42 -0.22 -7.68 1.78
N GLY A 43 0.03 -7.86 0.50
CA GLY A 43 1.24 -7.34 -0.14
C GLY A 43 2.47 -8.21 0.13
N ASN A 44 3.60 -7.72 -0.33
CA ASN A 44 4.91 -8.35 -0.14
C ASN A 44 5.96 -7.26 0.04
N GLN A 45 6.43 -7.12 1.29
CA GLN A 45 7.39 -6.09 1.68
C GLN A 45 8.74 -6.23 0.95
N THR A 46 9.18 -7.44 0.62
CA THR A 46 10.45 -7.71 -0.05
C THR A 46 10.53 -7.08 -1.44
N ILE A 47 9.40 -6.98 -2.14
CA ILE A 47 9.30 -6.34 -3.46
C ILE A 47 8.57 -4.99 -3.41
N GLY A 48 8.24 -4.50 -2.21
CA GLY A 48 7.51 -3.25 -2.03
C GLY A 48 6.05 -3.28 -2.50
N SER A 49 5.43 -4.46 -2.64
CA SER A 49 4.02 -4.57 -3.01
C SER A 49 3.14 -4.15 -1.83
N ALA A 50 2.20 -3.25 -2.11
CA ALA A 50 1.32 -2.67 -1.11
C ALA A 50 0.36 -3.69 -0.48
N ASN A 51 0.05 -3.48 0.80
CA ASN A 51 -1.05 -4.13 1.47
C ASN A 51 -2.37 -3.51 0.99
N LEU A 52 -3.30 -4.32 0.50
CA LEU A 52 -4.60 -3.91 0.00
C LEU A 52 -5.73 -4.11 1.03
N THR A 53 -5.37 -4.66 2.20
CA THR A 53 -6.32 -4.97 3.29
C THR A 53 -6.37 -3.90 4.38
N ASP A 54 -5.53 -2.87 4.29
CA ASP A 54 -5.53 -1.74 5.21
C ASP A 54 -6.18 -0.49 4.61
N ASP A 55 -6.32 0.54 5.45
CA ASP A 55 -6.95 1.80 5.09
C ASP A 55 -5.92 2.84 4.57
N ILE A 56 -4.71 2.42 4.16
CA ILE A 56 -3.62 3.33 3.80
C ILE A 56 -3.48 3.42 2.27
N TRP A 57 -3.95 4.53 1.70
CA TRP A 57 -3.97 4.76 0.25
C TRP A 57 -3.02 5.89 -0.18
N LEU A 58 -1.83 5.54 -0.64
CA LEU A 58 -0.81 6.52 -1.08
C LEU A 58 -1.16 7.27 -2.37
N HIS A 59 -1.97 6.66 -3.25
CA HIS A 59 -2.22 7.16 -4.61
C HIS A 59 -3.68 7.49 -4.88
N GLY A 60 -4.41 7.82 -3.82
CA GLY A 60 -5.84 8.09 -3.86
C GLY A 60 -6.68 6.85 -3.56
N TRP A 61 -7.88 7.11 -3.06
CA TRP A 61 -8.84 6.10 -2.62
C TRP A 61 -10.07 6.08 -3.55
N GLY A 62 -10.74 4.92 -3.60
CA GLY A 62 -11.97 4.70 -4.37
C GLY A 62 -11.74 4.04 -5.74
N GLU A 63 -12.85 3.60 -6.36
CA GLU A 63 -12.82 2.80 -7.59
C GLU A 63 -12.00 3.46 -8.70
N ASN A 64 -12.21 4.75 -8.96
CA ASN A 64 -11.51 5.45 -10.04
C ASN A 64 -9.99 5.48 -9.84
N ALA A 65 -9.53 5.67 -8.60
CA ALA A 65 -8.10 5.67 -8.28
C ALA A 65 -7.48 4.28 -8.49
N ILE A 66 -8.18 3.23 -8.04
CA ILE A 66 -7.73 1.84 -8.20
C ILE A 66 -7.72 1.44 -9.68
N VAL A 67 -8.77 1.77 -10.43
CA VAL A 67 -8.85 1.53 -11.89
C VAL A 67 -7.71 2.24 -12.61
N ALA A 68 -7.43 3.50 -12.26
CA ALA A 68 -6.31 4.23 -12.84
C ALA A 68 -4.96 3.57 -12.51
N MET A 69 -4.79 3.07 -11.29
CA MET A 69 -3.57 2.37 -10.87
C MET A 69 -3.39 1.03 -11.60
N ILE A 70 -4.47 0.26 -11.78
CA ILE A 70 -4.42 -1.03 -12.51
C ILE A 70 -4.07 -0.80 -13.99
N ASN A 71 -4.66 0.21 -14.62
CA ASN A 71 -4.46 0.45 -16.05
C ASN A 71 -3.11 1.08 -16.38
N ASN A 72 -2.65 2.03 -15.57
CA ASN A 72 -1.47 2.82 -15.89
C ASN A 72 -0.23 2.40 -15.09
N GLY A 73 -0.41 1.67 -14.00
CA GLY A 73 0.64 1.40 -13.03
C GLY A 73 1.21 2.69 -12.40
N LYS A 74 2.20 2.52 -11.53
CA LYS A 74 3.02 3.64 -11.03
C LYS A 74 4.40 3.16 -10.65
N VAL A 75 5.41 3.92 -11.07
CA VAL A 75 6.81 3.71 -10.67
C VAL A 75 7.12 4.68 -9.54
N ASN A 76 7.06 4.21 -8.30
CA ASN A 76 7.50 5.00 -7.15
C ASN A 76 9.02 4.88 -7.02
N GLN A 77 9.71 6.01 -6.92
CA GLN A 77 11.15 6.05 -6.65
C GLN A 77 11.39 6.79 -5.34
N MET A 78 12.10 6.15 -4.43
CA MET A 78 12.69 6.79 -3.26
C MET A 78 14.18 6.98 -3.55
N PRO A 79 14.65 8.20 -3.89
CA PRO A 79 16.05 8.42 -4.22
C PRO A 79 16.97 8.12 -3.04
N ALA A 80 18.17 7.62 -3.34
CA ALA A 80 19.23 7.51 -2.34
C ALA A 80 19.57 8.90 -1.78
N GLN A 81 19.77 8.97 -0.46
CA GLN A 81 20.04 10.23 0.23
C GLN A 81 21.52 10.47 0.51
N GLU A 82 22.40 9.51 0.22
CA GLU A 82 23.85 9.55 0.48
C GLU A 82 24.58 10.73 -0.20
N SER A 83 24.07 11.21 -1.34
CA SER A 83 24.63 12.36 -2.05
C SER A 83 24.24 13.70 -1.43
N LYS A 84 23.28 13.71 -0.50
CA LYS A 84 22.72 14.91 0.12
C LYS A 84 22.99 15.00 1.62
N LEU A 85 23.15 13.86 2.29
CA LEU A 85 23.27 13.75 3.74
C LEU A 85 24.49 12.92 4.11
N THR A 86 25.15 13.31 5.19
CA THR A 86 26.20 12.49 5.81
C THR A 86 25.61 11.22 6.44
N GLU A 87 26.44 10.21 6.65
CA GLU A 87 26.04 8.94 7.31
C GLU A 87 25.36 9.20 8.66
N SER A 88 25.93 10.09 9.49
CA SER A 88 25.35 10.45 10.78
C SER A 88 23.97 11.10 10.65
N GLN A 89 23.78 11.98 9.66
CA GLN A 89 22.47 12.59 9.40
C GLN A 89 21.44 11.56 8.91
N ILE A 90 21.84 10.61 8.06
CA ILE A 90 20.98 9.52 7.60
C ILE A 90 20.55 8.65 8.79
N HIS A 91 21.48 8.34 9.71
CA HIS A 91 21.17 7.53 10.89
C HIS A 91 20.17 8.23 11.82
N VAL A 92 20.35 9.54 12.07
CA VAL A 92 19.41 10.34 12.86
C VAL A 92 18.05 10.43 12.18
N LEU A 93 18.02 10.65 10.87
CA LEU A 93 16.77 10.70 10.10
C LEU A 93 16.03 9.35 10.12
N ALA A 94 16.75 8.24 9.94
CA ALA A 94 16.18 6.90 10.02
C ALA A 94 15.61 6.62 11.43
N SER A 95 16.32 7.03 12.47
CA SER A 95 15.85 6.92 13.86
C SER A 95 14.58 7.75 14.10
N TYR A 96 14.53 8.97 13.56
CA TYR A 96 13.34 9.81 13.62
C TYR A 96 12.14 9.16 12.93
N VAL A 97 12.29 8.69 11.69
CA VAL A 97 11.21 8.01 10.95
C VAL A 97 10.74 6.76 11.70
N TRP A 98 11.66 5.95 12.23
CA TRP A 98 11.33 4.77 13.03
C TRP A 98 10.51 5.13 14.28
N SER A 99 10.86 6.22 14.95
CA SER A 99 10.17 6.70 16.16
C SER A 99 8.71 7.10 15.92
N LEU A 100 8.32 7.47 14.69
CA LEU A 100 6.94 7.86 14.36
C LEU A 100 5.96 6.70 14.59
N SER A 101 6.40 5.47 14.32
CA SER A 101 5.59 4.25 14.42
C SER A 101 6.00 3.34 15.58
N ASN A 102 7.19 3.54 16.19
CA ASN A 102 7.71 2.73 17.31
C ASN A 102 7.90 3.58 18.56
N LYS A 103 6.79 4.04 19.15
CA LYS A 103 6.81 4.82 20.38
C LYS A 103 7.10 3.95 21.61
N ALA A 104 8.37 3.59 21.82
CA ALA A 104 8.85 3.12 23.11
C ALA A 104 9.47 4.30 23.87
N GLY A 105 8.79 4.83 24.90
CA GLY A 105 9.41 5.69 25.92
C GLY A 105 8.97 7.16 26.04
N ALA A 106 8.01 7.66 25.26
CA ALA A 106 7.53 9.06 25.40
C ALA A 106 6.58 9.30 26.60
N THR A 107 6.55 8.39 27.58
CA THR A 107 5.79 8.52 28.83
C THR A 107 6.70 8.68 30.06
N ALA A 108 8.03 8.75 29.88
CA ALA A 108 8.98 8.77 30.99
C ALA A 108 9.88 10.01 31.00
N LEU A 109 9.32 11.21 30.82
CA LEU A 109 9.95 12.48 31.20
C LEU A 109 8.82 13.47 31.57
N LYS A 110 8.32 13.34 32.80
CA LYS A 110 7.73 14.42 33.59
C LYS A 110 8.54 14.53 34.87
#